data_AF-A0A5W4CU57-F1
#
_entry.id   AF-A0A5W4CU57-F1
#
_cell.length_a   1.000
_cell.length_b   1.000
_cell.length_c   1.000
_cell.angle_alpha   90.00
_cell.angle_beta   90.00
_cell.angle_gamma   90.00
#
_symmetry.space_group_name_H-M   'P 1'
#
loop_
_entity.id
_entity.type
_entity.pdbx_description
1 polymer ?
#
loop_
_entity_poly.entity_id
_entity_poly.type
_entity_poly.pdbx_seq_one_letter_code
_entity_poly.pdbx_strand_id
1 'polypeptide(L)' 'MARNATNKLLQKAKKSKSDEFYTQFCDIENELQYYKSHFSEKVVYCNCDDPRVSNFFKYFSVNFDSLG' A
#
# COMPACT_ATOMS: atom_id res chain seq x y z
N MET A 1 -21.59 11.86 23.56
CA MET A 1 -20.82 13.10 23.30
C MET A 1 -20.79 13.34 21.80
N ALA A 2 -21.41 14.42 21.32
CA ALA A 2 -21.39 14.77 19.91
C ALA A 2 -19.99 15.25 19.52
N ARG A 3 -19.42 14.69 18.45
CA ARG A 3 -18.09 15.02 17.96
C ARG A 3 -18.16 16.40 17.32
N ASN A 4 -17.55 17.42 17.93
CA ASN A 4 -17.43 18.75 17.31
C ASN A 4 -16.44 18.70 16.13
N ALA A 5 -16.91 18.19 15.00
CA ALA A 5 -16.20 18.21 13.73
C ALA A 5 -16.17 19.66 13.21
N THR A 6 -15.23 20.45 13.71
CA THR A 6 -15.01 21.82 13.23
C THR A 6 -14.54 21.78 11.78
N ASN A 7 -14.97 22.75 10.96
CA ASN A 7 -14.62 22.82 9.54
C ASN A 7 -13.11 22.73 9.29
N LYS A 8 -12.28 23.25 10.20
CA LYS A 8 -10.80 23.09 10.20
C LYS A 8 -10.34 21.62 10.24
N LEU A 9 -10.96 20.76 11.02
CA LEU A 9 -10.62 19.33 11.09
C LEU A 9 -11.00 18.61 9.78
N LEU A 10 -12.17 18.94 9.21
CA LEU A 10 -12.61 18.41 7.92
C LEU A 10 -11.68 18.83 6.77
N GLN A 11 -11.25 20.09 6.75
CA GLN A 11 -10.28 20.60 5.75
C GLN A 11 -8.89 19.97 5.94
N LYS A 12 -8.44 19.78 7.19
CA LYS A 12 -7.19 19.08 7.50
C LYS A 12 -7.24 17.61 7.08
N ALA A 13 -8.35 16.92 7.34
CA ALA A 13 -8.57 15.55 6.88
C ALA A 13 -8.61 15.47 5.34
N LYS A 14 -9.27 16.41 4.67
CA LYS A 14 -9.28 16.50 3.19
C LYS A 14 -7.89 16.70 2.59
N LYS A 15 -7.02 17.43 3.29
CA LYS A 15 -5.62 17.67 2.88
C LYS A 15 -4.71 16.48 3.24
N SER A 16 -5.00 15.80 4.35
CA SER A 16 -4.34 14.54 4.74
C SER A 16 -4.78 13.35 3.88
N LYS A 17 -5.90 13.49 3.17
CA LYS A 17 -6.46 12.50 2.24
C LYS A 17 -5.51 12.16 1.09
N SER A 18 -4.54 13.03 0.80
CA SER A 18 -3.55 12.83 -0.26
C SER A 18 -2.69 11.57 -0.06
N ASP A 19 -2.47 11.16 1.19
CA ASP A 19 -1.69 9.94 1.52
C ASP A 19 -2.59 8.72 1.79
N GLU A 20 -3.91 8.89 1.92
CA GLU A 20 -4.86 7.80 2.16
C GLU A 20 -5.06 6.88 0.95
N PHE A 21 -4.60 7.29 -0.24
CA PHE A 21 -4.75 6.51 -1.47
C PHE A 21 -3.60 5.54 -1.73
N TYR A 22 -2.44 5.74 -1.10
CA TYR A 22 -1.28 4.89 -1.33
C TYR A 22 -1.12 3.90 -0.19
N THR A 23 -1.03 2.62 -0.54
CA THR A 23 -0.72 1.57 0.42
C THR A 23 0.69 1.80 0.96
N GLN A 24 0.82 1.81 2.29
CA GLN A 24 2.14 1.90 2.90
C GLN A 24 2.90 0.60 2.74
N PHE A 25 4.23 0.70 2.67
CA PHE A 25 5.08 -0.46 2.51
C PHE A 25 4.89 -1.47 3.67
N CYS A 26 4.79 -1.00 4.91
CA CYS A 26 4.58 -1.87 6.07
C CYS A 26 3.24 -2.62 6.03
N ASP A 27 2.20 -2.02 5.46
CA ASP A 27 0.89 -2.67 5.32
C ASP A 27 1.00 -3.83 4.32
N ILE A 28 1.71 -3.60 3.21
CA ILE A 28 2.00 -4.63 2.19
C ILE A 28 2.79 -5.79 2.81
N GLU A 29 3.85 -5.50 3.57
CA GLU A 29 4.64 -6.53 4.24
C GLU A 29 3.81 -7.36 5.21
N ASN A 30 2.97 -6.68 6.00
CA ASN A 30 2.11 -7.31 7.00
C ASN A 30 1.03 -8.19 6.36
N GLU A 31 0.53 -7.85 5.18
CA GLU A 31 -0.48 -8.64 4.48
C GLU A 31 0.15 -9.78 3.67
N LEU A 32 1.16 -9.50 2.85
CA LEU A 32 1.71 -10.46 1.89
C LEU A 32 2.50 -11.60 2.54
N GLN A 33 2.95 -11.45 3.79
CA GLN A 33 3.63 -12.52 4.53
C GLN A 33 2.81 -13.82 4.59
N TYR A 34 1.49 -13.73 4.61
CA TYR A 34 0.59 -14.89 4.68
C TYR A 34 0.37 -15.58 3.33
N TYR A 35 0.71 -14.91 2.23
CA TYR A 35 0.48 -15.38 0.87
C TYR A 35 1.74 -15.88 0.17
N LYS A 36 2.90 -15.85 0.83
CA LYS A 36 4.21 -16.21 0.24
C LYS A 36 4.21 -17.52 -0.55
N SER A 37 3.58 -18.58 -0.02
CA SER A 37 3.48 -19.88 -0.69
C SER A 37 2.65 -19.87 -1.98
N HIS A 38 1.81 -18.86 -2.19
CA HIS A 38 0.93 -18.74 -3.35
C HIS A 38 1.60 -18.01 -4.52
N PHE A 39 2.78 -17.43 -4.33
CA PHE A 39 3.51 -16.71 -5.38
C PHE A 39 4.45 -17.60 -6.20
N SER A 40 4.86 -18.75 -5.65
CA SER A 40 5.71 -19.71 -6.37
C SER A 40 5.09 -20.12 -7.70
N GLU A 41 5.87 -20.01 -8.78
CA GLU A 41 5.47 -20.34 -10.16
C GLU A 41 4.26 -19.54 -10.67
N LYS A 42 4.01 -18.34 -10.11
CA LYS A 42 2.96 -17.43 -10.56
C LYS A 42 3.53 -16.12 -11.08
N VAL A 43 2.80 -15.53 -12.02
CA VAL A 43 3.09 -14.18 -12.50
C VAL A 43 2.18 -13.21 -11.75
N VAL A 44 2.78 -12.31 -10.98
CA VAL A 44 2.05 -11.26 -10.25
C VAL A 44 2.03 -9.98 -11.09
N TYR A 45 0.85 -9.53 -11.48
CA TYR A 45 0.69 -8.25 -12.16
C TYR A 45 0.71 -7.11 -11.15
N CYS A 46 1.80 -6.34 -11.14
CA CYS A 46 1.96 -5.19 -10.25
C CYS A 46 1.35 -3.93 -10.88
N ASN A 47 0.03 -3.83 -10.88
CA ASN A 47 -0.65 -2.66 -11.43
C ASN A 47 -0.22 -1.39 -10.66
N CYS A 48 0.32 -0.41 -11.38
CA CYS A 48 0.67 0.88 -10.83
C CYS A 48 0.78 1.93 -11.95
N ASP A 49 0.53 3.19 -11.62
CA ASP A 49 0.65 4.31 -12.57
C ASP A 49 2.13 4.67 -12.82
N ASP A 50 2.95 4.69 -11.77
CA ASP A 50 4.40 4.83 -11.86
C ASP A 50 5.12 3.80 -10.95
N PRO A 51 5.90 2.87 -11.51
CA PRO A 51 6.61 1.85 -10.73
C PRO A 51 7.70 2.44 -9.80
N ARG A 52 8.18 3.66 -10.04
CA ARG A 52 9.21 4.31 -9.20
C ARG A 52 8.69 4.74 -7.84
N VAL A 53 7.38 4.98 -7.73
CA VAL A 53 6.73 5.46 -6.51
C VAL A 53 5.84 4.39 -5.86
N SER A 54 5.53 3.31 -6.58
CA SER A 54 4.67 2.23 -6.08
C SER A 54 5.38 1.36 -5.03
N ASN A 55 4.90 1.40 -3.79
CA ASN A 55 5.36 0.51 -2.73
C ASN A 55 5.05 -0.97 -3.04
N PHE A 56 3.98 -1.24 -3.79
CA PHE A 56 3.60 -2.60 -4.18
C PHE A 56 4.60 -3.19 -5.18
N PHE A 57 4.91 -2.44 -6.25
CA PHE A 57 5.95 -2.85 -7.20
C PHE A 57 7.30 -3.00 -6.50
N LYS A 58 7.65 -2.03 -5.65
CA LYS A 58 8.88 -2.07 -4.86
C LYS A 58 8.99 -3.35 -4.04
N TYR A 59 7.93 -3.75 -3.34
CA TYR A 59 7.93 -4.98 -2.54
C TYR A 59 8.26 -6.22 -3.37
N PHE A 60 7.55 -6.45 -4.48
CA PHE A 60 7.80 -7.62 -5.33
C PHE A 60 9.16 -7.57 -6.03
N SER A 61 9.63 -6.38 -6.44
CA SER A 61 10.95 -6.23 -7.07
C SER A 61 12.11 -6.57 -6.12
N VAL A 62 12.00 -6.16 -4.84
CA VAL A 62 13.05 -6.40 -3.84
C VAL A 62 13.02 -7.85 -3.33
N ASN A 63 11.83 -8.47 -3.30
CA ASN A 63 11.65 -9.82 -2.78
C ASN A 63 11.55 -10.88 -3.90
N PHE A 64 11.86 -10.54 -5.15
CA PHE A 64 11.65 -11.40 -6.32
C PHE A 64 12.25 -12.79 -6.12
N ASP A 65 13.55 -12.86 -5.81
CA ASP A 65 14.27 -14.13 -5.60
C ASP A 65 13.75 -14.93 -4.39
N SER A 66 13.13 -14.26 -3.41
CA SER A 66 12.60 -14.91 -2.20
C SER A 66 11.16 -15.40 -2.36
N LEU A 67 10.38 -14.79 -3.25
CA LEU A 67 8.97 -15.13 -3.45
C LEU A 67 8.76 -16.18 -4.55
N GLY A 68 9.76 -16.39 -5.41
CA GLY A 68 9.82 -17.49 -6.36
C GLY A 68 9.86 -17.05 -7.81
#